data_AF-A0A1F8A7M0-F1
#
_entry.id   AF-A0A1F8A7M0-F1
#
_cell.length_a   1.000
_cell.length_b   1.000
_cell.length_c   1.000
_cell.angle_alpha   90.00
_cell.angle_beta   90.00
_cell.angle_gamma   90.00
#
_symmetry.space_group_name_H-M   'P 1'
#
loop_
_entity.id
_entity.type
_entity.pdbx_description
1 polymer ?
#
loop_
_entity_poly.entity_id
_entity_poly.type
_entity_poly.pdbx_seq_one_letter_code
_entity_poly.pdbx_strand_id
1 'polypeptide(L)'
;MQPSTSAPASQPSFDEQAVKKVIVVGAGPVGLMTAMKLAMAGIPVDVVEKEEKLSQQPRAVGYHGAALAALKKTPVYEEAAKLGFSGNGICWRKPLVDDGEGGMKMGDIIASLAFASNEETRDDHGNSVLYLPQSQLAELIYQAAVQTGLVTVHFSREVSEVHDHGNSVTVISRSPNGETVPFKGIFVVGADGGRSAIRKILKIPFKGHSWPERLIALDLLLEDKHLDTEFPTSMVIHPVHFGLITPLEPVQPGKKTLYRCTIAVSPDDGRTDEELVSHSNLTALLDIFAPGPRPLDVKILNSSTYRTHQLCATTMRKGRCILAGDAAHLNNPFGALGLTTGLLDADALADTLDLIINENNPMDLLDIYSDERRRVFQTFVDPISSQNKLRCASDSDDAMNDWFIRAVINKTPEIMNAFSRPFFDIWPTDMRRVVSSRGA
;
A
#
# COMPACT_ATOMS: atom_id res chain seq x y z
N MET A 1 -53.28 19.84 26.62
CA MET A 1 -52.05 19.09 26.36
C MET A 1 -51.51 19.55 25.02
N GLN A 2 -50.48 20.40 25.02
CA GLN A 2 -49.76 20.81 23.81
C GLN A 2 -48.60 19.83 23.58
N PRO A 3 -48.28 19.45 22.33
CA PRO A 3 -47.09 18.68 22.04
C PRO A 3 -45.87 19.63 22.04
N SER A 4 -44.89 19.32 22.89
CA SER A 4 -43.59 19.98 22.90
C SER A 4 -42.79 19.56 21.67
N THR A 5 -42.64 20.48 20.70
CA THR A 5 -41.67 20.34 19.61
C THR A 5 -40.29 20.68 20.14
N SER A 6 -39.45 19.68 20.36
CA SER A 6 -38.01 19.87 20.60
C SER A 6 -37.33 20.36 19.33
N ALA A 7 -36.72 21.54 19.38
CA ALA A 7 -35.89 22.07 18.30
C ALA A 7 -34.69 21.16 18.01
N PRO A 8 -34.19 21.09 16.76
CA PRO A 8 -32.96 20.38 16.45
C PRO A 8 -31.78 21.03 17.19
N ALA A 9 -30.94 20.21 17.79
CA ALA A 9 -29.71 20.67 18.44
C ALA A 9 -28.84 21.41 17.42
N SER A 10 -28.48 22.66 17.74
CA SER A 10 -27.55 23.48 16.95
C SER A 10 -26.23 22.73 16.78
N GLN A 11 -25.82 22.52 15.53
CA GLN A 11 -24.49 22.01 15.19
C GLN A 11 -23.43 22.96 15.78
N PRO A 12 -22.36 22.46 16.41
CA PRO A 12 -21.31 23.32 16.94
C PRO A 12 -20.57 24.00 15.78
N SER A 13 -20.73 25.32 15.67
CA SER A 13 -19.89 26.16 14.81
C SER A 13 -18.46 26.09 15.31
N PHE A 14 -17.50 25.79 14.43
CA PHE A 14 -16.08 25.92 14.77
C PHE A 14 -15.79 27.37 15.13
N ASP A 15 -15.19 27.60 16.31
CA ASP A 15 -14.78 28.92 16.79
C ASP A 15 -13.79 29.55 15.78
N GLU A 16 -14.09 30.75 15.27
CA GLU A 16 -13.29 31.44 14.24
C GLU A 16 -11.83 31.72 14.67
N GLN A 17 -11.55 31.68 15.99
CA GLN A 17 -10.20 31.85 16.54
C GLN A 17 -9.48 30.53 16.84
N ALA A 18 -10.15 29.37 16.75
CA ALA A 18 -9.53 28.09 17.03
C ALA A 18 -8.80 27.55 15.78
N VAL A 19 -7.52 27.22 15.93
CA VAL A 19 -6.72 26.63 14.85
C VAL A 19 -7.37 25.31 14.38
N LYS A 20 -7.90 25.30 13.14
CA LYS A 20 -8.46 24.12 12.46
C LYS A 20 -7.38 23.13 12.03
N LYS A 21 -6.57 22.66 12.97
CA LYS A 21 -5.42 21.78 12.73
C LYS A 21 -5.81 20.31 12.76
N VAL A 22 -5.28 19.51 11.84
CA VAL A 22 -5.38 18.04 11.87
C VAL A 22 -4.06 17.44 12.37
N ILE A 23 -4.13 16.39 13.18
CA ILE A 23 -2.95 15.63 13.61
C ILE A 23 -2.91 14.34 12.81
N VAL A 24 -1.79 14.05 12.15
CA VAL A 24 -1.57 12.77 11.46
C VAL A 24 -0.52 11.99 12.24
N VAL A 25 -0.79 10.73 12.53
CA VAL A 25 0.14 9.85 13.27
C VAL A 25 0.70 8.82 12.31
N GLY A 26 2.00 8.88 12.07
CA GLY A 26 2.75 8.10 11.09
C GLY A 26 3.15 8.91 9.84
N ALA A 27 4.44 8.98 9.57
CA ALA A 27 5.04 9.57 8.37
C ALA A 27 5.36 8.52 7.30
N GLY A 28 4.55 7.47 7.20
CA GLY A 28 4.50 6.61 6.01
C GLY A 28 3.85 7.33 4.82
N PRO A 29 3.91 6.77 3.60
CA PRO A 29 3.37 7.43 2.41
C PRO A 29 1.88 7.81 2.55
N VAL A 30 1.08 6.99 3.23
CA VAL A 30 -0.35 7.27 3.48
C VAL A 30 -0.54 8.50 4.38
N GLY A 31 0.20 8.57 5.49
CA GLY A 31 0.11 9.70 6.40
C GLY A 31 0.64 10.99 5.77
N LEU A 32 1.78 10.91 5.08
CA LEU A 32 2.36 12.04 4.35
C LEU A 32 1.44 12.52 3.22
N MET A 33 0.81 11.61 2.47
CA MET A 33 -0.13 11.99 1.40
C MET A 33 -1.39 12.66 1.98
N THR A 34 -1.89 12.13 3.10
CA THR A 34 -3.02 12.75 3.82
C THR A 34 -2.64 14.17 4.26
N ALA A 35 -1.48 14.34 4.90
CA ALA A 35 -1.00 15.64 5.35
C ALA A 35 -0.80 16.64 4.20
N MET A 36 -0.17 16.21 3.11
CA MET A 36 0.05 17.02 1.92
C MET A 36 -1.27 17.50 1.31
N LYS A 37 -2.23 16.59 1.09
CA LYS A 37 -3.52 16.96 0.49
C LYS A 37 -4.33 17.91 1.38
N LEU A 38 -4.34 17.70 2.69
CA LEU A 38 -4.98 18.62 3.64
C LEU A 38 -4.32 20.01 3.59
N ALA A 39 -2.99 20.07 3.54
CA ALA A 39 -2.27 21.33 3.41
C ALA A 39 -2.54 22.04 2.08
N MET A 40 -2.69 21.30 0.97
CA MET A 40 -3.12 21.87 -0.31
C MET A 40 -4.53 22.48 -0.24
N ALA A 41 -5.38 21.99 0.66
CA ALA A 41 -6.70 22.57 0.99
C ALA A 41 -6.62 23.67 2.07
N GLY A 42 -5.43 24.14 2.43
CA GLY A 42 -5.24 25.20 3.42
C GLY A 42 -5.38 24.76 4.89
N ILE A 43 -5.44 23.45 5.16
CA ILE A 43 -5.62 22.91 6.52
C ILE A 43 -4.23 22.64 7.14
N PRO A 44 -3.87 23.27 8.27
CA PRO A 44 -2.59 23.00 8.95
C PRO A 44 -2.52 21.59 9.50
N VAL A 45 -1.35 20.95 9.39
CA VAL A 45 -1.14 19.56 9.83
C VAL A 45 0.14 19.40 10.66
N ASP A 46 0.01 18.76 11.82
CA ASP A 46 1.15 18.19 12.54
C ASP A 46 1.21 16.68 12.25
N VAL A 47 2.32 16.20 11.70
CA VAL A 47 2.61 14.77 11.52
C VAL A 47 3.50 14.29 12.67
N VAL A 48 3.10 13.24 13.37
CA VAL A 48 3.83 12.67 14.52
C VAL A 48 4.37 11.29 14.13
N GLU A 49 5.69 11.14 14.08
CA GLU A 49 6.38 9.91 13.65
C GLU A 49 7.32 9.41 14.75
N LYS A 50 7.24 8.12 15.06
CA LYS A 50 8.03 7.49 16.11
C LYS A 50 9.49 7.25 15.70
N GLU A 51 9.74 7.00 14.42
CA GLU A 51 11.08 6.79 13.89
C GLU A 51 11.83 8.12 13.78
N GLU A 52 13.16 8.06 13.79
CA GLU A 52 14.02 9.25 13.70
C GLU A 52 14.03 9.89 12.29
N LYS A 53 13.66 9.12 11.28
CA LYS A 53 13.70 9.47 9.85
C LYS A 53 12.76 8.58 9.05
N LEU A 54 12.53 8.94 7.80
CA LEU A 54 11.72 8.13 6.88
C LEU A 54 12.32 6.73 6.66
N SER A 55 11.44 5.72 6.60
CA SER A 55 11.83 4.32 6.49
C SER A 55 12.53 3.99 5.16
N GLN A 56 13.61 3.23 5.23
CA GLN A 56 14.36 2.71 4.07
C GLN A 56 14.15 1.20 3.87
N GLN A 57 13.14 0.61 4.50
CA GLN A 57 12.88 -0.83 4.40
C GLN A 57 12.32 -1.23 3.02
N PRO A 58 12.64 -2.45 2.53
CA PRO A 58 12.08 -2.98 1.30
C PRO A 58 10.60 -3.28 1.48
N ARG A 59 9.72 -2.41 0.96
CA ARG A 59 8.26 -2.55 1.02
C ARG A 59 7.63 -2.50 -0.38
N ALA A 60 6.58 -1.71 -0.57
CA ALA A 60 5.90 -1.60 -1.86
C ALA A 60 6.81 -1.02 -2.95
N VAL A 61 6.48 -1.33 -4.19
CA VAL A 61 7.25 -0.91 -5.38
C VAL A 61 6.32 -0.52 -6.54
N GLY A 62 5.29 -1.32 -6.80
CA GLY A 62 4.35 -1.08 -7.90
C GLY A 62 3.13 -0.28 -7.45
N TYR A 63 2.77 0.74 -8.23
CA TYR A 63 1.56 1.56 -8.05
C TYR A 63 0.67 1.44 -9.28
N HIS A 64 -0.53 0.91 -9.10
CA HIS A 64 -1.52 0.77 -10.18
C HIS A 64 -2.15 2.10 -10.55
N GLY A 65 -2.74 2.16 -11.75
CA GLY A 65 -3.37 3.36 -12.31
C GLY A 65 -4.35 4.08 -11.38
N ALA A 66 -5.08 3.37 -10.52
CA ALA A 66 -5.95 4.02 -9.54
C ALA A 66 -5.19 4.92 -8.55
N ALA A 67 -4.06 4.47 -7.99
CA ALA A 67 -3.23 5.33 -7.16
C ALA A 67 -2.49 6.39 -7.98
N LEU A 68 -2.12 6.09 -9.23
CA LEU A 68 -1.53 7.11 -10.11
C LEU A 68 -2.53 8.24 -10.38
N ALA A 69 -3.81 7.94 -10.57
CA ALA A 69 -4.86 8.94 -10.72
C ALA A 69 -4.99 9.83 -9.47
N ALA A 70 -4.84 9.26 -8.26
CA ALA A 70 -4.78 10.03 -7.03
C ALA A 70 -3.51 10.90 -6.95
N LEU A 71 -2.34 10.35 -7.31
CA LEU A 71 -1.09 11.09 -7.33
C LEU A 71 -1.07 12.22 -8.36
N LYS A 72 -1.71 12.07 -9.52
CA LYS A 72 -1.85 13.11 -10.56
C LYS A 72 -2.55 14.38 -10.06
N LYS A 73 -3.33 14.29 -8.97
CA LYS A 73 -3.94 15.45 -8.30
C LYS A 73 -2.95 16.22 -7.41
N THR A 74 -1.69 15.80 -7.36
CA THR A 74 -0.66 16.31 -6.44
C THR A 74 0.61 16.66 -7.21
N PRO A 75 1.49 17.54 -6.68
CA PRO A 75 2.75 17.88 -7.34
C PRO A 75 3.77 16.72 -7.38
N VAL A 76 3.48 15.59 -6.72
CA VAL A 76 4.40 14.44 -6.60
C VAL A 76 4.47 13.61 -7.88
N TYR A 77 3.38 13.55 -8.66
CA TYR A 77 3.26 12.60 -9.78
C TYR A 77 4.35 12.79 -10.84
N GLU A 78 4.60 14.02 -11.27
CA GLU A 78 5.57 14.28 -12.35
C GLU A 78 6.97 13.81 -11.97
N GLU A 79 7.40 14.07 -10.73
CA GLU A 79 8.72 13.66 -10.28
C GLU A 79 8.80 12.15 -10.02
N ALA A 80 7.73 11.56 -9.48
CA ALA A 80 7.63 10.11 -9.32
C ALA A 80 7.68 9.38 -10.67
N ALA A 81 7.06 9.94 -11.72
CA ALA A 81 7.06 9.40 -13.06
C ALA A 81 8.43 9.51 -13.76
N LYS A 82 9.24 10.54 -13.44
CA LYS A 82 10.62 10.69 -13.93
C LYS A 82 11.60 9.75 -13.25
N LEU A 83 11.46 9.57 -11.93
CA LEU A 83 12.37 8.73 -11.13
C LEU A 83 12.03 7.24 -11.24
N GLY A 84 10.74 6.93 -11.35
CA GLY A 84 10.27 5.57 -11.56
C GLY A 84 10.33 5.16 -13.03
N PHE A 85 9.86 3.95 -13.30
CA PHE A 85 9.66 3.45 -14.66
C PHE A 85 8.35 2.66 -14.74
N SER A 86 7.77 2.56 -15.93
CA SER A 86 6.63 1.67 -16.14
C SER A 86 7.09 0.34 -16.70
N GLY A 87 6.60 -0.75 -16.13
CA GLY A 87 6.77 -2.08 -16.72
C GLY A 87 5.71 -2.35 -17.78
N ASN A 88 6.03 -3.21 -18.75
CA ASN A 88 5.14 -3.59 -19.85
C ASN A 88 4.14 -4.70 -19.46
N GLY A 89 4.25 -5.26 -18.25
CA GLY A 89 3.34 -6.28 -17.77
C GLY A 89 3.90 -7.11 -16.62
N ILE A 90 3.17 -8.15 -16.28
CA ILE A 90 3.57 -9.22 -15.35
C ILE A 90 3.36 -10.59 -15.99
N CYS A 91 4.09 -11.60 -15.52
CA CYS A 91 3.86 -12.98 -15.92
C CYS A 91 3.73 -13.92 -14.71
N TRP A 92 3.07 -15.06 -14.94
CA TRP A 92 3.07 -16.24 -14.07
C TRP A 92 3.89 -17.32 -14.75
N ARG A 93 4.81 -17.94 -14.02
CA ARG A 93 5.76 -18.90 -14.59
C ARG A 93 6.06 -20.06 -13.66
N LYS A 94 6.63 -21.11 -14.26
CA LYS A 94 7.16 -22.28 -13.56
C LYS A 94 8.40 -21.93 -12.72
N PRO A 95 8.76 -22.76 -11.72
CA PRO A 95 10.00 -22.65 -10.95
C PRO A 95 11.26 -22.70 -11.83
N LEU A 96 12.43 -22.47 -11.23
CA LEU A 96 13.71 -22.53 -11.94
C LEU A 96 13.94 -23.88 -12.61
N VAL A 97 14.62 -23.86 -13.75
CA VAL A 97 15.08 -25.04 -14.48
C VAL A 97 16.56 -24.90 -14.82
N ASP A 98 17.25 -26.02 -15.07
CA ASP A 98 18.64 -26.03 -15.53
C ASP A 98 18.78 -25.25 -16.85
N ASP A 99 19.83 -24.44 -16.96
CA ASP A 99 20.09 -23.63 -18.16
C ASP A 99 20.87 -24.37 -19.25
N GLY A 100 21.36 -25.58 -18.97
CA GLY A 100 22.20 -26.42 -19.83
C GLY A 100 23.70 -26.11 -19.72
N GLU A 101 24.09 -25.14 -18.89
CA GLU A 101 25.45 -24.61 -18.75
C GLU A 101 25.95 -24.66 -17.29
N GLY A 102 25.26 -25.40 -16.43
CA GLY A 102 25.58 -25.53 -15.00
C GLY A 102 25.02 -24.40 -14.13
N GLY A 103 24.13 -23.57 -14.68
CA GLY A 103 23.35 -22.57 -13.96
C GLY A 103 21.86 -22.89 -13.96
N MET A 104 21.07 -21.92 -13.50
CA MET A 104 19.61 -21.99 -13.47
C MET A 104 19.02 -20.81 -14.26
N LYS A 105 17.88 -21.03 -14.90
CA LYS A 105 17.08 -19.98 -15.55
C LYS A 105 15.64 -20.03 -15.05
N MET A 106 14.93 -18.91 -15.21
CA MET A 106 13.50 -18.87 -14.91
C MET A 106 12.75 -19.92 -15.74
N GLY A 107 11.80 -20.63 -15.13
CA GLY A 107 10.93 -21.56 -15.83
C GLY A 107 10.03 -20.86 -16.84
N ASP A 108 9.42 -21.68 -17.71
CA ASP A 108 8.56 -21.21 -18.79
C ASP A 108 7.40 -20.35 -18.27
N ILE A 109 7.08 -19.31 -19.04
CA ILE A 109 5.89 -18.48 -18.79
C ILE A 109 4.64 -19.32 -19.08
N ILE A 110 3.76 -19.39 -18.10
CA ILE A 110 2.46 -20.05 -18.19
C ILE A 110 1.42 -19.06 -18.73
N ALA A 111 1.42 -17.83 -18.21
CA ALA A 111 0.51 -16.77 -18.61
C ALA A 111 1.17 -15.40 -18.44
N SER A 112 0.77 -14.42 -19.25
CA SER A 112 1.25 -13.04 -19.14
C SER A 112 0.13 -12.02 -19.31
N LEU A 113 0.20 -10.97 -18.51
CA LEU A 113 -0.71 -9.84 -18.52
C LEU A 113 0.09 -8.59 -18.91
N ALA A 114 -0.20 -8.06 -20.10
CA ALA A 114 0.38 -6.81 -20.56
C ALA A 114 -0.30 -5.61 -19.89
N PHE A 115 0.51 -4.61 -19.58
CA PHE A 115 0.10 -3.29 -19.14
C PHE A 115 0.16 -2.33 -20.32
N ALA A 116 -0.66 -1.27 -20.29
CA ALA A 116 -0.66 -0.27 -21.35
C ALA A 116 0.71 0.42 -21.42
N SER A 117 1.32 0.40 -22.62
CA SER A 117 2.70 0.83 -22.86
C SER A 117 2.82 2.11 -23.68
N ASN A 118 1.75 2.61 -24.33
CA ASN A 118 1.78 3.87 -25.09
C ASN A 118 1.09 5.02 -24.32
N GLU A 119 1.55 6.26 -24.56
CA GLU A 119 1.06 7.46 -23.84
C GLU A 119 -0.44 7.70 -24.03
N GLU A 120 -1.00 7.34 -25.20
CA GLU A 120 -2.42 7.50 -25.51
C GLU A 120 -3.33 6.57 -24.67
N THR A 121 -2.91 5.33 -24.39
CA THR A 121 -3.73 4.35 -23.63
C THR A 121 -3.33 4.21 -22.17
N ARG A 122 -2.18 4.80 -21.77
CA ARG A 122 -1.73 4.91 -20.38
C ARG A 122 -2.76 5.62 -19.50
N ASP A 123 -3.45 6.60 -20.08
CA ASP A 123 -4.32 7.53 -19.37
C ASP A 123 -5.81 7.19 -19.49
N ASP A 124 -6.25 6.57 -20.60
CA ASP A 124 -7.67 6.30 -20.81
C ASP A 124 -8.24 5.21 -19.88
N HIS A 125 -7.42 4.26 -19.43
CA HIS A 125 -7.88 3.15 -18.61
C HIS A 125 -6.90 2.69 -17.53
N GLY A 126 -5.91 3.51 -17.13
CA GLY A 126 -5.03 3.24 -15.99
C GLY A 126 -4.35 1.85 -15.94
N ASN A 127 -4.15 1.22 -17.10
CA ASN A 127 -3.57 -0.12 -17.22
C ASN A 127 -2.04 -0.12 -17.06
N SER A 128 -1.45 0.91 -16.44
CA SER A 128 -0.02 0.99 -16.19
C SER A 128 0.29 0.81 -14.71
N VAL A 129 1.49 0.28 -14.45
CA VAL A 129 2.08 0.21 -13.12
C VAL A 129 3.36 1.02 -13.13
N LEU A 130 3.43 2.02 -12.25
CA LEU A 130 4.68 2.72 -11.98
C LEU A 130 5.47 1.91 -10.95
N TYR A 131 6.72 1.62 -11.25
CA TYR A 131 7.67 1.02 -10.32
C TYR A 131 8.56 2.12 -9.75
N LEU A 132 8.44 2.35 -8.44
CA LEU A 132 9.26 3.29 -7.68
C LEU A 132 9.38 2.77 -6.24
N PRO A 133 10.58 2.59 -5.68
CA PRO A 133 10.71 2.15 -4.29
C PRO A 133 9.91 3.05 -3.32
N GLN A 134 9.17 2.44 -2.40
CA GLN A 134 8.33 3.17 -1.44
C GLN A 134 9.09 4.26 -0.67
N SER A 135 10.37 4.06 -0.35
CA SER A 135 11.19 5.06 0.32
C SER A 135 11.37 6.33 -0.51
N GLN A 136 11.55 6.20 -1.83
CA GLN A 136 11.64 7.33 -2.74
C GLN A 136 10.30 8.05 -2.89
N LEU A 137 9.19 7.31 -3.02
CA LEU A 137 7.86 7.93 -3.05
C LEU A 137 7.58 8.70 -1.75
N ALA A 138 7.90 8.12 -0.58
CA ALA A 138 7.71 8.77 0.71
C ALA A 138 8.52 10.07 0.82
N GLU A 139 9.75 10.09 0.34
CA GLU A 139 10.61 11.27 0.31
C GLU A 139 10.01 12.38 -0.57
N LEU A 140 9.52 12.04 -1.77
CA LEU A 140 8.86 13.01 -2.66
C LEU A 140 7.62 13.62 -2.01
N ILE A 141 6.77 12.79 -1.38
CA ILE A 141 5.56 13.27 -0.70
C ILE A 141 5.96 14.13 0.52
N TYR A 142 6.97 13.73 1.28
CA TYR A 142 7.46 14.50 2.43
C TYR A 142 7.93 15.90 2.01
N GLN A 143 8.76 15.99 0.97
CA GLN A 143 9.25 17.26 0.44
C GLN A 143 8.11 18.14 -0.02
N ALA A 144 7.18 17.60 -0.82
CA ALA A 144 6.01 18.33 -1.28
C ALA A 144 5.11 18.79 -0.11
N ALA A 145 4.91 17.95 0.90
CA ALA A 145 4.11 18.27 2.08
C ALA A 145 4.70 19.44 2.86
N VAL A 146 6.00 19.40 3.18
CA VAL A 146 6.67 20.47 3.94
C VAL A 146 6.77 21.78 3.13
N GLN A 147 6.94 21.70 1.81
CA GLN A 147 6.98 22.88 0.93
C GLN A 147 5.68 23.70 0.92
N THR A 148 4.55 23.12 1.34
CA THR A 148 3.31 23.88 1.54
C THR A 148 3.40 24.94 2.64
N GLY A 149 4.35 24.80 3.57
CA GLY A 149 4.47 25.64 4.77
C GLY A 149 3.40 25.38 5.84
N LEU A 150 2.46 24.46 5.60
CA LEU A 150 1.36 24.12 6.50
C LEU A 150 1.52 22.76 7.17
N VAL A 151 2.52 21.97 6.76
CA VAL A 151 2.84 20.66 7.36
C VAL A 151 4.11 20.76 8.19
N THR A 152 4.04 20.35 9.45
CA THR A 152 5.22 20.13 10.30
C THR A 152 5.32 18.66 10.68
N VAL A 153 6.49 18.05 10.47
CA VAL A 153 6.75 16.65 10.83
C VAL A 153 7.62 16.57 12.08
N HIS A 154 7.13 15.86 13.09
CA HIS A 154 7.74 15.67 14.39
C HIS A 154 8.25 14.22 14.48
N PHE A 155 9.50 14.00 14.08
CA PHE A 155 10.18 12.71 14.21
C PHE A 155 10.52 12.37 15.67
N SER A 156 10.84 11.11 15.94
CA SER A 156 11.19 10.60 17.28
C SER A 156 10.11 10.90 18.33
N ARG A 157 8.84 10.77 17.96
CA ARG A 157 7.68 10.98 18.83
C ARG A 157 6.70 9.81 18.68
N GLU A 158 6.68 8.91 19.65
CA GLU A 158 5.74 7.79 19.69
C GLU A 158 4.44 8.21 20.40
N VAL A 159 3.29 7.98 19.76
CA VAL A 159 1.99 8.29 20.37
C VAL A 159 1.62 7.24 21.41
N SER A 160 1.26 7.70 22.61
CA SER A 160 0.82 6.84 23.72
C SER A 160 -0.66 7.00 24.06
N GLU A 161 -1.25 8.18 23.85
CA GLU A 161 -2.64 8.45 24.21
C GLU A 161 -3.33 9.37 23.20
N VAL A 162 -4.66 9.24 23.13
CA VAL A 162 -5.54 10.11 22.35
C VAL A 162 -6.78 10.39 23.18
N HIS A 163 -7.12 11.67 23.31
CA HIS A 163 -8.28 12.16 24.06
C HIS A 163 -9.19 12.95 23.11
N ASP A 164 -10.41 12.47 22.89
CA ASP A 164 -11.45 13.17 22.13
C ASP A 164 -12.35 13.95 23.09
N HIS A 165 -12.40 15.27 22.93
CA HIS A 165 -13.15 16.21 23.79
C HIS A 165 -14.47 16.65 23.13
N GLY A 166 -14.88 16.01 22.04
CA GLY A 166 -16.14 16.30 21.33
C GLY A 166 -16.05 17.45 20.32
N ASN A 167 -15.30 18.51 20.61
CA ASN A 167 -15.01 19.61 19.67
C ASN A 167 -13.54 19.65 19.20
N SER A 168 -12.67 18.90 19.86
CA SER A 168 -11.21 18.89 19.64
C SER A 168 -10.63 17.55 20.08
N VAL A 169 -9.38 17.32 19.70
CA VAL A 169 -8.59 16.14 20.10
C VAL A 169 -7.26 16.57 20.68
N THR A 170 -6.77 15.80 21.65
CA THR A 170 -5.39 15.89 22.15
C THR A 170 -4.69 14.57 21.91
N VAL A 171 -3.54 14.59 21.24
CA VAL A 171 -2.65 13.44 21.07
C VAL A 171 -1.44 13.63 21.97
N ILE A 172 -1.14 12.63 22.80
CA ILE A 172 0.02 12.64 23.67
C ILE A 172 1.11 11.78 23.04
N SER A 173 2.26 12.39 22.78
CA SER A 173 3.45 11.71 22.27
C SER A 173 4.56 11.66 23.31
N ARG A 174 5.47 10.70 23.15
CA ARG A 174 6.66 10.52 23.96
C ARG A 174 7.89 10.44 23.06
N SER A 175 8.95 11.16 23.42
CA SER A 175 10.26 11.02 22.77
C SER A 175 11.11 9.91 23.40
N PRO A 176 12.20 9.47 22.76
CA PRO A 176 13.12 8.47 23.29
C PRO A 176 13.67 8.78 24.69
N ASN A 177 13.81 10.07 25.05
CA ASN A 177 14.26 10.50 26.38
C ASN A 177 13.15 10.53 27.45
N GLY A 178 11.92 10.12 27.11
CA GLY A 178 10.77 10.07 28.01
C GLY A 178 9.97 11.38 28.14
N GLU A 179 10.41 12.48 27.49
CA GLU A 179 9.63 13.72 27.46
C GLU A 179 8.30 13.49 26.73
N THR A 180 7.23 14.00 27.35
CA THR A 180 5.87 13.89 26.83
C THR A 180 5.41 15.23 26.28
N VAL A 181 4.91 15.24 25.04
CA VAL A 181 4.45 16.45 24.35
C VAL A 181 3.00 16.29 23.87
N PRO A 182 2.10 17.22 24.23
CA PRO A 182 0.73 17.22 23.74
C PRO A 182 0.60 17.97 22.40
N PHE A 183 -0.12 17.36 21.46
CA PHE A 183 -0.57 17.98 20.21
C PHE A 183 -2.08 18.19 20.27
N LYS A 184 -2.56 19.38 19.89
CA LYS A 184 -4.00 19.71 19.86
C LYS A 184 -4.46 19.95 18.43
N GLY A 185 -5.64 19.42 18.10
CA GLY A 185 -6.26 19.58 16.78
C GLY A 185 -7.76 19.36 16.84
N ILE A 186 -8.40 19.34 15.67
CA ILE A 186 -9.84 19.07 15.51
C ILE A 186 -10.13 17.63 15.06
N PHE A 187 -9.13 16.94 14.49
CA PHE A 187 -9.17 15.53 14.11
C PHE A 187 -7.80 14.89 14.28
N VAL A 188 -7.78 13.58 14.48
CA VAL A 188 -6.56 12.76 14.40
C VAL A 188 -6.71 11.65 13.37
N VAL A 189 -5.71 11.48 12.51
CA VAL A 189 -5.63 10.41 11.52
C VAL A 189 -4.52 9.44 11.93
N GLY A 190 -4.87 8.20 12.27
CA GLY A 190 -3.93 7.10 12.44
C GLY A 190 -3.56 6.49 11.09
N ALA A 191 -2.34 6.77 10.63
CA ALA A 191 -1.69 6.19 9.46
C ALA A 191 -0.37 5.48 9.87
N ASP A 192 -0.36 4.93 11.10
CA ASP A 192 0.80 4.43 11.85
C ASP A 192 1.07 2.93 11.65
N GLY A 193 0.65 2.38 10.52
CA GLY A 193 1.03 1.05 10.06
C GLY A 193 0.27 -0.12 10.70
N GLY A 194 0.66 -1.34 10.32
CA GLY A 194 -0.05 -2.57 10.71
C GLY A 194 -0.15 -2.81 12.22
N ARG A 195 0.80 -2.26 12.99
CA ARG A 195 0.83 -2.33 14.47
C ARG A 195 0.21 -1.11 15.16
N SER A 196 -0.54 -0.28 14.41
CA SER A 196 -1.16 0.98 14.81
C SER A 196 -1.46 1.09 16.31
N ALA A 197 -0.82 2.07 16.95
CA ALA A 197 -1.12 2.51 18.30
C ALA A 197 -2.50 3.17 18.33
N ILE A 198 -2.85 3.99 17.34
CA ILE A 198 -4.15 4.67 17.28
C ILE A 198 -5.30 3.67 17.29
N ARG A 199 -5.28 2.65 16.41
CA ARG A 199 -6.31 1.60 16.38
C ARG A 199 -6.46 0.91 17.74
N LYS A 200 -5.34 0.61 18.40
CA LYS A 200 -5.31 -0.05 19.72
C LYS A 200 -5.86 0.85 20.83
N ILE A 201 -5.46 2.12 20.88
CA ILE A 201 -5.95 3.13 21.84
C ILE A 201 -7.47 3.28 21.71
N LEU A 202 -7.99 3.35 20.47
CA LEU A 202 -9.42 3.44 20.20
C LEU A 202 -10.18 2.13 20.49
N LYS A 203 -9.45 1.04 20.74
CA LYS A 203 -9.97 -0.32 20.94
C LYS A 203 -10.83 -0.79 19.77
N ILE A 204 -10.43 -0.46 18.54
CA ILE A 204 -11.14 -0.89 17.33
C ILE A 204 -10.67 -2.31 16.98
N PRO A 205 -11.59 -3.30 16.95
CA PRO A 205 -11.24 -4.67 16.58
C PRO A 205 -10.68 -4.75 15.15
N PHE A 206 -9.66 -5.60 14.98
CA PHE A 206 -9.06 -5.91 13.70
C PHE A 206 -9.39 -7.36 13.32
N LYS A 207 -10.22 -7.56 12.30
CA LYS A 207 -10.87 -8.85 12.00
C LYS A 207 -10.39 -9.42 10.67
N GLY A 208 -10.27 -10.74 10.63
CA GLY A 208 -9.85 -11.49 9.44
C GLY A 208 -8.89 -12.61 9.84
N HIS A 209 -7.88 -12.91 9.01
CA HIS A 209 -6.96 -14.02 9.23
C HIS A 209 -5.50 -13.64 8.92
N SER A 210 -4.58 -14.53 9.31
CA SER A 210 -3.17 -14.46 8.96
C SER A 210 -2.80 -15.68 8.14
N TRP A 211 -1.95 -15.50 7.14
CA TRP A 211 -1.45 -16.63 6.35
C TRP A 211 -0.41 -17.41 7.17
N PRO A 212 -0.37 -18.75 7.03
CA PRO A 212 0.53 -19.58 7.83
C PRO A 212 1.99 -19.41 7.42
N GLU A 213 2.26 -19.15 6.14
CA GLU A 213 3.60 -18.96 5.60
C GLU A 213 4.22 -17.65 6.09
N ARG A 214 5.56 -17.65 6.20
CA ARG A 214 6.35 -16.42 6.28
C ARG A 214 6.86 -16.08 4.90
N LEU A 215 7.00 -14.79 4.61
CA LEU A 215 7.66 -14.30 3.41
C LEU A 215 9.01 -13.69 3.78
N ILE A 216 9.99 -13.87 2.90
CA ILE A 216 11.29 -13.19 2.97
C ILE A 216 11.34 -12.22 1.79
N ALA A 217 11.42 -10.92 2.07
CA ALA A 217 11.73 -9.92 1.07
C ALA A 217 13.24 -9.72 1.01
N LEU A 218 13.80 -9.64 -0.20
CA LEU A 218 15.20 -9.32 -0.44
C LEU A 218 15.31 -8.23 -1.50
N ASP A 219 16.23 -7.30 -1.29
CA ASP A 219 16.78 -6.48 -2.36
C ASP A 219 18.14 -7.03 -2.75
N LEU A 220 18.34 -7.30 -4.04
CA LEU A 220 19.56 -7.92 -4.52
C LEU A 220 19.96 -7.40 -5.90
N LEU A 221 21.27 -7.35 -6.15
CA LEU A 221 21.82 -7.13 -7.48
C LEU A 221 22.10 -8.48 -8.13
N LEU A 222 21.45 -8.72 -9.26
CA LEU A 222 21.49 -9.97 -10.02
C LEU A 222 21.56 -9.65 -11.52
N GLU A 223 22.29 -10.47 -12.26
CA GLU A 223 22.23 -10.51 -13.72
C GLU A 223 21.48 -11.77 -14.16
N ASP A 224 20.39 -11.59 -14.91
CA ASP A 224 19.68 -12.69 -15.57
C ASP A 224 19.95 -12.65 -17.08
N LYS A 225 20.79 -13.57 -17.55
CA LYS A 225 21.13 -13.72 -18.98
C LYS A 225 19.94 -14.18 -19.84
N HIS A 226 18.90 -14.73 -19.22
CA HIS A 226 17.70 -15.26 -19.88
C HIS A 226 16.45 -14.42 -19.63
N LEU A 227 16.64 -13.19 -19.15
CA LEU A 227 15.56 -12.30 -18.81
C LEU A 227 14.57 -12.12 -19.97
N ASP A 228 13.28 -12.23 -19.64
CA ASP A 228 12.21 -11.71 -20.47
C ASP A 228 12.07 -10.19 -20.25
N THR A 229 12.46 -9.40 -21.26
CA THR A 229 12.37 -7.94 -21.22
C THR A 229 10.95 -7.40 -21.42
N GLU A 230 10.03 -8.20 -21.94
CA GLU A 230 8.62 -7.84 -22.10
C GLU A 230 7.90 -7.96 -20.75
N PHE A 231 8.15 -9.02 -19.99
CA PHE A 231 7.52 -9.26 -18.68
C PHE A 231 8.55 -9.43 -17.56
N PRO A 232 9.30 -8.36 -17.20
CA PRO A 232 10.41 -8.47 -16.26
C PRO A 232 9.95 -8.70 -14.80
N THR A 233 8.67 -8.47 -14.50
CA THR A 233 8.08 -8.87 -13.22
C THR A 233 7.48 -10.27 -13.33
N SER A 234 8.00 -11.20 -12.54
CA SER A 234 7.64 -12.61 -12.59
C SER A 234 7.05 -13.09 -11.27
N MET A 235 5.85 -13.65 -11.33
CA MET A 235 5.22 -14.43 -10.27
C MET A 235 5.57 -15.91 -10.46
N VAL A 236 6.28 -16.48 -9.51
CA VAL A 236 6.67 -17.90 -9.53
C VAL A 236 5.61 -18.72 -8.83
N ILE A 237 5.02 -19.67 -9.57
CA ILE A 237 4.03 -20.62 -9.03
C ILE A 237 4.76 -21.83 -8.47
N HIS A 238 4.61 -22.08 -7.16
CA HIS A 238 5.23 -23.21 -6.48
C HIS A 238 4.50 -23.54 -5.16
N PRO A 239 4.32 -24.81 -4.76
CA PRO A 239 3.53 -25.16 -3.57
C PRO A 239 4.11 -24.63 -2.25
N VAL A 240 5.45 -24.51 -2.15
CA VAL A 240 6.15 -24.01 -0.96
C VAL A 240 6.80 -22.64 -1.20
N HIS A 241 7.79 -22.57 -2.09
CA HIS A 241 8.60 -21.39 -2.41
C HIS A 241 8.02 -20.50 -3.52
N PHE A 242 6.69 -20.32 -3.53
CA PHE A 242 6.10 -19.34 -4.41
C PHE A 242 6.60 -17.94 -4.06
N GLY A 243 6.55 -17.04 -5.05
CA GLY A 243 7.09 -15.71 -4.82
C GLY A 243 6.95 -14.81 -6.02
N LEU A 244 7.58 -13.65 -5.91
CA LEU A 244 7.74 -12.73 -7.02
C LEU A 244 9.17 -12.23 -7.08
N ILE A 245 9.62 -11.93 -8.29
CA ILE A 245 10.83 -11.17 -8.59
C ILE A 245 10.45 -10.01 -9.49
N THR A 246 10.75 -8.79 -9.06
CA THR A 246 10.45 -7.56 -9.81
C THR A 246 11.67 -6.68 -9.84
N PRO A 247 12.03 -6.10 -10.99
CA PRO A 247 13.09 -5.11 -11.03
C PRO A 247 12.68 -3.84 -10.29
N LEU A 248 13.66 -3.17 -9.69
CA LEU A 248 13.53 -1.85 -9.07
C LEU A 248 14.08 -0.72 -9.97
N GLU A 249 14.63 -1.08 -11.12
CA GLU A 249 15.15 -0.18 -12.16
C GLU A 249 14.99 -0.82 -13.55
N PRO A 250 15.04 -0.04 -14.65
CA PRO A 250 14.95 -0.60 -15.99
C PRO A 250 16.01 -1.67 -16.26
N VAL A 251 15.57 -2.86 -16.66
CA VAL A 251 16.48 -3.99 -16.86
C VAL A 251 17.27 -3.84 -18.15
N GLN A 252 18.55 -4.17 -18.11
CA GLN A 252 19.44 -4.13 -19.27
C GLN A 252 20.11 -5.52 -19.45
N PRO A 253 19.98 -6.16 -20.63
CA PRO A 253 20.67 -7.42 -20.91
C PRO A 253 22.18 -7.30 -20.66
N GLY A 254 22.76 -8.31 -20.00
CA GLY A 254 24.19 -8.35 -19.69
C GLY A 254 24.64 -7.41 -18.57
N LYS A 255 23.71 -6.86 -17.77
CA LYS A 255 24.03 -6.02 -16.61
C LYS A 255 23.30 -6.49 -15.36
N LYS A 256 23.99 -6.39 -14.22
CA LYS A 256 23.34 -6.53 -12.91
C LYS A 256 22.29 -5.45 -12.75
N THR A 257 21.10 -5.88 -12.35
CA THR A 257 19.93 -5.04 -12.10
C THR A 257 19.52 -5.24 -10.65
N LEU A 258 19.05 -4.17 -10.01
CA LEU A 258 18.46 -4.23 -8.68
C LEU A 258 17.07 -4.85 -8.75
N TYR A 259 16.87 -5.96 -8.03
CA TYR A 259 15.59 -6.65 -7.92
C TYR A 259 15.07 -6.65 -6.50
N ARG A 260 13.74 -6.65 -6.37
CA ARG A 260 13.05 -7.14 -5.19
C ARG A 260 12.55 -8.55 -5.42
N CYS A 261 13.02 -9.47 -4.58
CA CYS A 261 12.48 -10.81 -4.45
C CYS A 261 11.59 -10.88 -3.21
N THR A 262 10.46 -11.56 -3.31
CA THR A 262 9.66 -11.96 -2.15
C THR A 262 9.35 -13.42 -2.30
N ILE A 263 9.82 -14.23 -1.34
CA ILE A 263 9.80 -15.69 -1.44
C ILE A 263 9.13 -16.25 -0.18
N ALA A 264 8.19 -17.16 -0.36
CA ALA A 264 7.58 -17.89 0.73
C ALA A 264 8.51 -18.98 1.29
N VAL A 265 8.45 -19.18 2.60
CA VAL A 265 9.04 -20.33 3.28
C VAL A 265 7.93 -21.23 3.82
N SER A 266 8.24 -22.50 4.00
CA SER A 266 7.30 -23.49 4.52
C SER A 266 6.64 -23.01 5.83
N PRO A 267 5.32 -23.19 6.02
CA PRO A 267 4.67 -23.02 7.31
C PRO A 267 5.31 -23.82 8.44
N ASP A 268 5.87 -24.98 8.11
CA ASP A 268 6.49 -25.91 9.06
C ASP A 268 7.98 -25.60 9.32
N ASP A 269 8.49 -24.52 8.74
CA ASP A 269 9.86 -24.08 8.97
C ASP A 269 10.01 -23.58 10.42
N GLY A 270 10.77 -24.33 11.23
CA GLY A 270 10.99 -24.04 12.64
C GLY A 270 12.05 -22.98 12.94
N ARG A 271 12.75 -22.47 11.92
CA ARG A 271 13.82 -21.47 12.11
C ARG A 271 13.26 -20.16 12.63
N THR A 272 14.03 -19.45 13.46
CA THR A 272 13.67 -18.08 13.87
C THR A 272 13.74 -17.12 12.68
N ASP A 273 13.18 -15.92 12.84
CA ASP A 273 13.24 -14.90 11.80
C ASP A 273 14.69 -14.46 11.53
N GLU A 274 15.54 -14.41 12.55
CA GLU A 274 16.97 -14.12 12.44
C GLU A 274 17.74 -15.23 11.70
N GLU A 275 17.40 -16.48 11.98
CA GLU A 275 17.98 -17.63 11.27
C GLU A 275 17.60 -17.61 9.79
N LEU A 276 16.32 -17.35 9.46
CA LEU A 276 15.84 -17.29 8.07
C LEU A 276 16.59 -16.26 7.23
N VAL A 277 16.98 -15.12 7.82
CA VAL A 277 17.72 -14.05 7.13
C VAL A 277 19.24 -14.17 7.25
N SER A 278 19.75 -15.24 7.84
CA SER A 278 21.19 -15.52 7.83
C SER A 278 21.70 -15.73 6.40
N HIS A 279 22.95 -15.33 6.14
CA HIS A 279 23.54 -15.38 4.80
C HIS A 279 23.43 -16.77 4.15
N SER A 280 23.71 -17.85 4.88
CA SER A 280 23.62 -19.21 4.36
C SER A 280 22.19 -19.61 3.97
N ASN A 281 21.19 -19.21 4.76
CA ASN A 281 19.79 -19.53 4.47
C ASN A 281 19.25 -18.69 3.31
N LEU A 282 19.65 -17.42 3.19
CA LEU A 282 19.32 -16.60 2.05
C LEU A 282 19.95 -17.14 0.76
N THR A 283 21.22 -17.55 0.80
CA THR A 283 21.88 -18.17 -0.37
C THR A 283 21.16 -19.45 -0.81
N ALA A 284 20.83 -20.34 0.13
CA ALA A 284 20.09 -21.57 -0.18
C ALA A 284 18.68 -21.29 -0.75
N LEU A 285 18.01 -20.24 -0.26
CA LEU A 285 16.71 -19.81 -0.79
C LEU A 285 16.82 -19.19 -2.18
N LEU A 286 17.90 -18.45 -2.47
CA LEU A 286 18.15 -17.90 -3.79
C LEU A 286 18.58 -18.97 -4.79
N ASP A 287 19.25 -20.04 -4.35
CA ASP A 287 19.61 -21.17 -5.21
C ASP A 287 18.38 -21.86 -5.82
N ILE A 288 17.21 -21.80 -5.17
CA ILE A 288 15.95 -22.36 -5.67
C ILE A 288 15.06 -21.35 -6.39
N PHE A 289 15.33 -20.05 -6.29
CA PHE A 289 14.41 -18.99 -6.74
C PHE A 289 15.00 -17.98 -7.73
N ALA A 290 16.30 -17.69 -7.65
CA ALA A 290 16.96 -16.72 -8.52
C ALA A 290 17.68 -17.40 -9.70
N PRO A 291 17.51 -16.89 -10.94
CA PRO A 291 18.26 -17.34 -12.11
C PRO A 291 19.73 -16.94 -11.98
N GLY A 292 20.61 -17.55 -12.77
CA GLY A 292 22.05 -17.26 -12.81
C GLY A 292 22.92 -18.50 -12.61
N PRO A 293 24.26 -18.33 -12.59
CA PRO A 293 25.20 -19.44 -12.43
C PRO A 293 25.08 -20.12 -11.06
N ARG A 294 25.72 -21.28 -10.90
CA ARG A 294 25.96 -21.90 -9.59
C ARG A 294 27.48 -22.10 -9.40
N PRO A 295 28.12 -21.46 -8.40
CA PRO A 295 27.53 -20.60 -7.35
C PRO A 295 26.91 -19.32 -7.91
N LEU A 296 25.84 -18.86 -7.26
CA LEU A 296 25.08 -17.67 -7.69
C LEU A 296 25.89 -16.39 -7.49
N ASP A 297 26.08 -15.62 -8.56
CA ASP A 297 26.70 -14.29 -8.50
C ASP A 297 25.64 -13.22 -8.17
N VAL A 298 25.40 -13.04 -6.86
CA VAL A 298 24.41 -12.11 -6.33
C VAL A 298 25.01 -11.25 -5.22
N LYS A 299 24.55 -9.99 -5.11
CA LYS A 299 24.82 -9.14 -3.95
C LYS A 299 23.51 -8.80 -3.25
N ILE A 300 23.28 -9.38 -2.07
CA ILE A 300 22.14 -9.05 -1.21
C ILE A 300 22.41 -7.70 -0.54
N LEU A 301 21.49 -6.74 -0.71
CA LEU A 301 21.58 -5.41 -0.14
C LEU A 301 20.77 -5.27 1.14
N ASN A 302 19.58 -5.88 1.19
CA ASN A 302 18.73 -5.88 2.36
C ASN A 302 17.84 -7.13 2.39
N SER A 303 17.39 -7.53 3.57
CA SER A 303 16.43 -8.62 3.74
C SER A 303 15.55 -8.41 4.95
N SER A 304 14.31 -8.90 4.88
CA SER A 304 13.39 -8.89 6.02
C SER A 304 12.40 -10.04 5.96
N THR A 305 12.02 -10.55 7.13
CA THR A 305 10.89 -11.47 7.28
C THR A 305 9.61 -10.70 7.54
N TYR A 306 8.50 -11.20 7.03
CA TYR A 306 7.18 -10.73 7.44
C TYR A 306 6.12 -11.81 7.32
N ARG A 307 5.12 -11.70 8.19
CA ARG A 307 3.86 -12.43 8.09
C ARG A 307 2.87 -11.57 7.32
N THR A 308 2.07 -12.24 6.51
CA THR A 308 1.02 -11.57 5.74
C THR A 308 -0.34 -11.84 6.35
N HIS A 309 -1.25 -10.91 6.12
CA HIS A 309 -2.54 -10.88 6.77
C HIS A 309 -3.63 -10.55 5.75
N GLN A 310 -4.87 -10.87 6.09
CA GLN A 310 -6.07 -10.25 5.54
C GLN A 310 -6.87 -9.77 6.74
N LEU A 311 -6.61 -8.53 7.16
CA LEU A 311 -7.24 -7.95 8.36
C LEU A 311 -7.90 -6.62 7.98
N CYS A 312 -9.08 -6.37 8.50
CA CYS A 312 -9.82 -5.12 8.31
C CYS A 312 -10.36 -4.61 9.64
N ALA A 313 -10.22 -3.32 9.90
CA ALA A 313 -10.78 -2.67 11.06
C ALA A 313 -12.32 -2.72 10.96
N THR A 314 -12.99 -2.97 12.09
CA THR A 314 -14.47 -3.04 12.11
C THR A 314 -15.14 -1.69 11.89
N THR A 315 -14.41 -0.60 12.08
CA THR A 315 -14.74 0.77 11.67
C THR A 315 -13.42 1.49 11.41
N MET A 316 -13.39 2.44 10.47
CA MET A 316 -12.24 3.31 10.27
C MET A 316 -12.36 4.64 11.01
N ARG A 317 -13.42 4.84 11.81
CA ARG A 317 -13.50 6.00 12.71
C ARG A 317 -14.04 5.68 14.10
N LYS A 318 -13.69 6.52 15.06
CA LYS A 318 -14.35 6.63 16.36
C LYS A 318 -14.28 8.08 16.83
N GLY A 319 -15.42 8.76 16.84
CA GLY A 319 -15.46 10.21 17.10
C GLY A 319 -14.61 10.97 16.09
N ARG A 320 -13.69 11.81 16.57
CA ARG A 320 -12.77 12.61 15.76
C ARG A 320 -11.47 11.89 15.38
N CYS A 321 -11.40 10.58 15.62
CA CYS A 321 -10.24 9.76 15.32
C CYS A 321 -10.52 8.84 14.14
N ILE A 322 -9.67 8.88 13.12
CA ILE A 322 -9.85 8.17 11.85
C ILE A 322 -8.63 7.30 11.56
N LEU A 323 -8.81 6.16 10.90
CA LEU A 323 -7.73 5.24 10.47
C LEU A 323 -7.61 5.26 8.94
N ALA A 324 -6.39 5.13 8.42
CA ALA A 324 -6.12 5.01 6.98
C ALA A 324 -4.96 4.04 6.71
N GLY A 325 -4.96 3.39 5.54
CA GLY A 325 -3.91 2.46 5.12
C GLY A 325 -3.76 1.27 6.07
N ASP A 326 -2.51 0.88 6.34
CA ASP A 326 -2.17 -0.28 7.17
C ASP A 326 -2.73 -0.23 8.61
N ALA A 327 -3.06 0.96 9.11
CA ALA A 327 -3.73 1.13 10.40
C ALA A 327 -5.19 0.63 10.34
N ALA A 328 -5.83 0.69 9.18
CA ALA A 328 -7.20 0.29 8.92
C ALA A 328 -7.33 -1.11 8.32
N HIS A 329 -6.39 -1.54 7.46
CA HIS A 329 -6.45 -2.85 6.82
C HIS A 329 -5.06 -3.37 6.45
N LEU A 330 -4.88 -4.68 6.42
CA LEU A 330 -3.64 -5.35 6.01
C LEU A 330 -3.97 -6.39 4.96
N ASN A 331 -3.17 -6.45 3.90
CA ASN A 331 -3.26 -7.49 2.87
C ASN A 331 -1.91 -8.16 2.61
N ASN A 332 -1.96 -9.24 1.84
CA ASN A 332 -0.76 -9.87 1.31
C ASN A 332 -0.24 -9.12 0.05
N PRO A 333 1.07 -9.16 -0.24
CA PRO A 333 1.68 -8.31 -1.26
C PRO A 333 1.39 -8.76 -2.71
N PHE A 334 0.83 -9.97 -2.92
CA PHE A 334 0.64 -10.52 -4.27
C PHE A 334 -0.46 -9.75 -5.02
N GLY A 335 -0.03 -8.96 -6.01
CA GLY A 335 -0.89 -8.04 -6.78
C GLY A 335 -0.68 -6.56 -6.49
N ALA A 336 0.25 -6.19 -5.59
CA ALA A 336 0.61 -4.79 -5.28
C ALA A 336 -0.59 -3.91 -4.83
N LEU A 337 -1.54 -4.50 -4.09
CA LEU A 337 -2.76 -3.80 -3.69
C LEU A 337 -2.66 -3.05 -2.35
N GLY A 338 -1.71 -3.40 -1.47
CA GLY A 338 -1.51 -2.81 -0.13
C GLY A 338 -1.38 -1.29 -0.14
N LEU A 339 -0.20 -0.80 -0.50
CA LEU A 339 0.07 0.63 -0.49
C LEU A 339 -0.84 1.40 -1.47
N THR A 340 -1.17 0.82 -2.62
CA THR A 340 -2.11 1.41 -3.58
C THR A 340 -3.46 1.71 -2.93
N THR A 341 -4.01 0.78 -2.13
CA THR A 341 -5.25 1.01 -1.37
C THR A 341 -5.05 2.10 -0.32
N GLY A 342 -3.91 2.11 0.38
CA GLY A 342 -3.61 3.14 1.37
C GLY A 342 -3.53 4.56 0.79
N LEU A 343 -2.96 4.73 -0.41
CA LEU A 343 -2.94 6.03 -1.09
C LEU A 343 -4.35 6.49 -1.48
N LEU A 344 -5.21 5.55 -1.91
CA LEU A 344 -6.62 5.83 -2.17
C LEU A 344 -7.41 6.16 -0.90
N ASP A 345 -7.06 5.56 0.24
CA ASP A 345 -7.63 5.97 1.53
C ASP A 345 -7.24 7.40 1.90
N ALA A 346 -5.98 7.78 1.68
CA ALA A 346 -5.50 9.14 1.92
C ALA A 346 -6.20 10.15 1.01
N ASP A 347 -6.38 9.80 -0.27
CA ASP A 347 -7.10 10.62 -1.26
C ASP A 347 -8.53 10.91 -0.80
N ALA A 348 -9.28 9.84 -0.50
CA ALA A 348 -10.68 9.92 -0.04
C ALA A 348 -10.82 10.61 1.33
N LEU A 349 -9.89 10.36 2.26
CA LEU A 349 -9.95 10.94 3.59
C LEU A 349 -9.69 12.45 3.55
N ALA A 350 -8.69 12.89 2.77
CA ALA A 350 -8.41 14.31 2.62
C ALA A 350 -9.61 15.06 2.03
N ASP A 351 -10.26 14.51 1.00
CA ASP A 351 -11.49 15.10 0.44
C ASP A 351 -12.61 15.16 1.48
N THR A 352 -12.76 14.11 2.29
CA THR A 352 -13.78 14.06 3.34
C THR A 352 -13.55 15.13 4.42
N LEU A 353 -12.30 15.28 4.87
CA LEU A 353 -11.95 16.27 5.88
C LEU A 353 -12.05 17.70 5.35
N ASP A 354 -11.69 17.94 4.08
CA ASP A 354 -11.86 19.23 3.42
C ASP A 354 -13.35 19.64 3.34
N LEU A 355 -14.21 18.72 2.89
CA LEU A 355 -15.68 18.91 2.89
C LEU A 355 -16.23 19.28 4.27
N ILE A 356 -15.72 18.66 5.34
CA ILE A 356 -16.15 18.96 6.71
C ILE A 356 -15.61 20.30 7.21
N ILE A 357 -14.31 20.55 7.03
CA ILE A 357 -13.58 21.65 7.69
C ILE A 357 -13.78 22.99 6.98
N ASN A 358 -13.74 22.97 5.64
CA ASN A 358 -13.78 24.15 4.81
C ASN A 358 -15.17 24.39 4.22
N GLU A 359 -15.93 23.33 3.93
CA GLU A 359 -17.28 23.44 3.34
C GLU A 359 -18.42 23.24 4.37
N ASN A 360 -18.08 23.08 5.66
CA ASN A 360 -19.02 22.94 6.78
C ASN A 360 -20.01 21.77 6.62
N ASN A 361 -19.61 20.69 5.94
CA ASN A 361 -20.41 19.48 5.90
C ASN A 361 -20.45 18.78 7.27
N PRO A 362 -21.50 18.00 7.57
CA PRO A 362 -21.61 17.31 8.85
C PRO A 362 -20.51 16.26 9.06
N MET A 363 -20.13 16.05 10.31
CA MET A 363 -19.05 15.12 10.67
C MET A 363 -19.39 13.66 10.32
N ASP A 364 -20.67 13.29 10.18
CA ASP A 364 -21.12 11.94 9.79
C ASP A 364 -20.59 11.49 8.40
N LEU A 365 -20.09 12.41 7.57
CA LEU A 365 -19.35 12.06 6.36
C LEU A 365 -18.16 11.11 6.63
N LEU A 366 -17.55 11.13 7.82
CA LEU A 366 -16.49 10.16 8.14
C LEU A 366 -17.04 8.73 8.32
N ASP A 367 -18.32 8.53 8.65
CA ASP A 367 -18.93 7.18 8.66
C ASP A 367 -19.01 6.67 7.22
N ILE A 368 -19.40 7.55 6.28
CA ILE A 368 -19.46 7.22 4.85
C ILE A 368 -18.06 6.87 4.33
N TYR A 369 -17.04 7.67 4.67
CA TYR A 369 -15.64 7.33 4.37
C TYR A 369 -15.28 5.94 4.91
N SER A 370 -15.57 5.69 6.18
CA SER A 370 -15.28 4.40 6.82
C SER A 370 -15.96 3.24 6.09
N ASP A 371 -17.24 3.37 5.76
CA ASP A 371 -18.00 2.31 5.11
C ASP A 371 -17.56 2.08 3.67
N GLU A 372 -17.33 3.14 2.88
CA GLU A 372 -16.87 3.01 1.50
C GLU A 372 -15.48 2.35 1.44
N ARG A 373 -14.52 2.80 2.24
CA ARG A 373 -13.15 2.25 2.21
C ARG A 373 -13.09 0.82 2.74
N ARG A 374 -13.88 0.49 3.76
CA ARG A 374 -14.02 -0.90 4.23
C ARG A 374 -14.72 -1.79 3.21
N ARG A 375 -15.79 -1.31 2.57
CA ARG A 375 -16.47 -2.03 1.48
C ARG A 375 -15.49 -2.36 0.37
N VAL A 376 -14.71 -1.38 -0.09
CA VAL A 376 -13.66 -1.59 -1.10
C VAL A 376 -12.66 -2.66 -0.66
N PHE A 377 -12.18 -2.62 0.59
CA PHE A 377 -11.28 -3.66 1.07
C PHE A 377 -11.93 -5.05 1.00
N GLN A 378 -13.15 -5.18 1.54
CA GLN A 378 -13.84 -6.46 1.70
C GLN A 378 -14.35 -7.06 0.39
N THR A 379 -14.77 -6.23 -0.58
CA THR A 379 -15.37 -6.69 -1.83
C THR A 379 -14.42 -6.72 -3.00
N PHE A 380 -13.23 -6.12 -2.89
CA PHE A 380 -12.27 -6.01 -3.99
C PHE A 380 -10.85 -6.38 -3.55
N VAL A 381 -10.26 -5.67 -2.58
CA VAL A 381 -8.84 -5.82 -2.24
C VAL A 381 -8.52 -7.19 -1.65
N ASP A 382 -9.25 -7.63 -0.64
CA ASP A 382 -9.04 -8.93 0.02
C ASP A 382 -9.31 -10.09 -0.96
N PRO A 383 -10.48 -10.20 -1.62
CA PRO A 383 -10.73 -11.30 -2.56
C PRO A 383 -9.67 -11.43 -3.67
N ILE A 384 -9.26 -10.32 -4.27
CA ILE A 384 -8.28 -10.34 -5.37
C ILE A 384 -6.88 -10.69 -4.87
N SER A 385 -6.40 -10.03 -3.82
CA SER A 385 -5.08 -10.33 -3.26
C SER A 385 -5.00 -11.76 -2.72
N SER A 386 -6.05 -12.26 -2.07
CA SER A 386 -6.14 -13.64 -1.59
C SER A 386 -6.05 -14.64 -2.75
N GLN A 387 -6.79 -14.42 -3.83
CA GLN A 387 -6.73 -15.31 -4.99
C GLN A 387 -5.38 -15.24 -5.71
N ASN A 388 -4.76 -14.06 -5.80
CA ASN A 388 -3.42 -13.93 -6.37
C ASN A 388 -2.38 -14.73 -5.56
N LYS A 389 -2.42 -14.65 -4.23
CA LYS A 389 -1.57 -15.47 -3.36
C LYS A 389 -1.80 -16.95 -3.60
N LEU A 390 -3.06 -17.40 -3.55
CA LEU A 390 -3.42 -18.81 -3.71
C LEU A 390 -3.00 -19.36 -5.08
N ARG A 391 -3.07 -18.55 -6.13
CA ARG A 391 -2.57 -18.90 -7.45
C ARG A 391 -1.06 -19.12 -7.46
N CYS A 392 -0.29 -18.25 -6.82
CA CYS A 392 1.15 -18.45 -6.69
C CYS A 392 1.46 -19.66 -5.81
N ALA A 393 0.75 -19.84 -4.70
CA ALA A 393 0.87 -20.95 -3.75
C ALA A 393 0.14 -22.22 -4.23
N SER A 394 0.34 -22.60 -5.49
CA SER A 394 -0.22 -23.80 -6.10
C SER A 394 0.86 -24.59 -6.83
N ASP A 395 0.51 -25.74 -7.41
CA ASP A 395 1.41 -26.47 -8.30
C ASP A 395 1.36 -25.85 -9.70
N SER A 396 2.53 -25.56 -10.27
CA SER A 396 2.65 -24.99 -11.60
C SER A 396 2.14 -25.92 -12.70
N ASP A 397 2.17 -27.24 -12.48
CA ASP A 397 1.61 -28.21 -13.42
C ASP A 397 0.08 -28.25 -13.38
N ASP A 398 -0.52 -27.80 -12.27
CA ASP A 398 -1.97 -27.62 -12.10
C ASP A 398 -2.44 -26.19 -12.41
N ALA A 399 -1.57 -25.30 -12.90
CA ALA A 399 -1.91 -23.88 -13.12
C ALA A 399 -3.12 -23.70 -14.05
N MET A 400 -3.34 -24.64 -14.97
CA MET A 400 -4.50 -24.63 -15.88
C MET A 400 -5.82 -24.95 -15.18
N ASN A 401 -5.84 -25.37 -13.92
CA ASN A 401 -7.05 -25.49 -13.10
C ASN A 401 -7.57 -24.13 -12.61
N ASP A 402 -6.70 -23.11 -12.53
CA ASP A 402 -7.10 -21.73 -12.22
C ASP A 402 -7.78 -21.08 -13.43
N TRP A 403 -9.03 -20.65 -13.26
CA TRP A 403 -9.84 -20.07 -14.33
C TRP A 403 -9.28 -18.75 -14.85
N PHE A 404 -8.62 -17.95 -14.00
CA PHE A 404 -8.04 -16.68 -14.38
C PHE A 404 -6.79 -16.90 -15.24
N ILE A 405 -5.95 -17.89 -14.92
CA ILE A 405 -4.84 -18.30 -15.80
C ILE A 405 -5.37 -18.65 -17.20
N ARG A 406 -6.42 -19.48 -17.28
CA ARG A 406 -7.05 -19.80 -18.57
C ARG A 406 -7.60 -18.58 -19.29
N ALA A 407 -8.19 -17.63 -18.55
CA ALA A 407 -8.76 -16.41 -19.12
C ALA A 407 -7.68 -15.45 -19.66
N VAL A 408 -6.54 -15.33 -18.96
CA VAL A 408 -5.41 -14.50 -19.40
C VAL A 408 -4.72 -15.10 -20.63
N ILE A 409 -4.60 -16.43 -20.70
CA ILE A 409 -4.08 -17.13 -21.90
C ILE A 409 -5.01 -16.91 -23.09
N ASN A 410 -6.32 -17.06 -22.89
CA ASN A 410 -7.34 -16.88 -23.93
C ASN A 410 -7.95 -15.47 -23.93
N LYS A 411 -7.13 -14.45 -23.67
CA LYS A 411 -7.59 -13.07 -23.48
C LYS A 411 -8.35 -12.55 -24.70
N THR A 412 -9.53 -12.00 -24.45
CA THR A 412 -10.30 -11.17 -25.39
C THR A 412 -10.44 -9.76 -24.82
N PRO A 413 -10.73 -8.73 -25.64
CA PRO A 413 -10.99 -7.39 -25.13
C PRO A 413 -12.10 -7.36 -24.06
N GLU A 414 -13.13 -8.19 -24.22
CA GLU A 414 -14.24 -8.30 -23.26
C GLU A 414 -13.79 -8.89 -21.92
N ILE A 415 -13.03 -9.99 -21.95
CA ILE A 415 -12.45 -10.61 -20.75
C ILE A 415 -11.52 -9.61 -20.03
N MET A 416 -10.65 -8.95 -20.78
CA MET A 416 -9.70 -8.00 -20.22
C MET A 416 -10.39 -6.79 -19.60
N ASN A 417 -11.43 -6.27 -20.26
CA ASN A 417 -12.22 -5.17 -19.72
C ASN A 417 -12.98 -5.57 -18.44
N ALA A 418 -13.51 -6.79 -18.38
CA ALA A 418 -14.16 -7.29 -17.17
C ALA A 418 -13.19 -7.37 -15.96
N PHE A 419 -11.90 -7.62 -16.21
CA PHE A 419 -10.88 -7.62 -15.16
C PHE A 419 -10.37 -6.25 -14.78
N SER A 420 -10.13 -5.36 -15.76
CA SER A 420 -9.56 -4.04 -15.51
C SER A 420 -10.59 -3.10 -14.89
N ARG A 421 -11.84 -3.15 -15.34
CA ARG A 421 -12.88 -2.18 -14.95
C ARG A 421 -13.09 -2.06 -13.43
N PRO A 422 -13.15 -3.14 -12.63
CA PRO A 422 -13.21 -3.04 -11.17
C PRO A 422 -12.09 -2.22 -10.51
N PHE A 423 -10.88 -2.20 -11.10
CA PHE A 423 -9.76 -1.38 -10.60
C PHE A 423 -10.04 0.12 -10.69
N PHE A 424 -10.99 0.54 -11.53
CA PHE A 424 -11.37 1.94 -11.74
C PHE A 424 -12.74 2.28 -11.16
N ASP A 425 -13.68 1.34 -11.25
CA ASP A 425 -15.06 1.58 -10.84
C ASP A 425 -15.30 1.29 -9.35
N ILE A 426 -14.53 0.35 -8.77
CA ILE A 426 -14.73 -0.11 -7.39
C ILE A 426 -13.63 0.38 -6.46
N TRP A 427 -12.37 0.31 -6.89
CA TRP A 427 -11.23 0.55 -6.00
C TRP A 427 -11.06 2.02 -5.53
N PRO A 428 -11.11 3.04 -6.40
CA PRO A 428 -11.07 4.43 -5.94
C PRO A 428 -12.40 4.84 -5.29
N THR A 429 -12.33 5.80 -4.36
CA THR A 429 -13.53 6.40 -3.75
C THR A 429 -13.45 7.91 -3.91
N ASP A 430 -14.31 8.48 -4.75
CA ASP A 430 -14.48 9.92 -4.89
C ASP A 430 -15.54 10.41 -3.89
N MET A 431 -15.07 10.92 -2.74
CA MET A 431 -15.97 11.36 -1.68
C MET A 431 -16.80 12.58 -2.07
N ARG A 432 -16.29 13.47 -2.93
CA ARG A 432 -17.04 14.63 -3.43
C ARG A 432 -18.21 14.17 -4.32
N ARG A 433 -18.00 13.15 -5.15
CA ARG A 433 -19.08 12.50 -5.93
C ARG A 433 -20.07 11.75 -5.04
N VAL A 434 -19.60 11.02 -4.03
CA VAL A 434 -20.48 10.30 -3.09
C VAL A 434 -21.41 11.29 -2.37
N VAL A 435 -20.87 12.41 -1.88
CA VAL A 435 -21.67 13.45 -1.19
C VAL A 435 -22.68 14.11 -2.13
N SER A 436 -22.27 14.53 -3.33
CA SER A 436 -23.20 15.16 -4.28
C SER A 436 -24.34 14.23 -4.71
N SER A 437 -24.09 12.92 -4.84
CA SER A 437 -25.13 11.94 -5.18
C SER A 437 -26.18 11.72 -4.08
N ARG A 438 -25.85 12.05 -2.83
CA ARG A 438 -26.73 11.89 -1.67
C ARG A 438 -27.62 13.12 -1.39
N GLY A 439 -27.46 14.20 -2.17
CA GLY A 439 -28.28 15.41 -2.05
C GLY A 439 -28.04 16.15 -0.73
N ALA A 440 -26.79 16.55 -0.49
CA ALA A 440 -26.39 17.36 0.66
C ALA A 440 -27.19 18.67 0.76
#